data_AF-A0A3D3V9H8-F1
#
_entry.id   AF-A0A3D3V9H8-F1
#
_cell.length_a   1.000
_cell.length_b   1.000
_cell.length_c   1.000
_cell.angle_alpha   90.00
_cell.angle_beta   90.00
_cell.angle_gamma   90.00
#
_symmetry.space_group_name_H-M   'P 1'
#
loop_
_entity.id
_entity.type
_entity.pdbx_description
1 polymer ?
#
loop_
_entity_poly.entity_id
_entity_poly.type
_entity_poly.pdbx_seq_one_letter_code
_entity_poly.pdbx_strand_id
1 'polypeptide(L)'
;GDDISLIDLTFLPHMQRVGVLTHYRGFKVPDECVLLKAWLQLMGRRPSVMEGSASLDVLIENWRKYAENTSTGTTAEDMRVA
;
A
#
# COMPACT_ATOMS: atom_id res chain seq x y z
N GLY A 1 -1.94 14.33 14.66
CA GLY A 1 -2.82 14.75 15.76
C GLY A 1 -3.07 13.55 16.65
N ASP A 2 -3.77 13.76 17.76
CA ASP A 2 -4.00 12.68 18.73
C ASP A 2 -5.23 11.82 18.35
N ASP A 3 -6.15 12.41 17.59
CA ASP A 3 -7.35 11.73 17.09
C ASP A 3 -7.20 11.24 15.65
N ILE A 4 -7.84 10.09 15.38
CA ILE A 4 -7.98 9.59 14.02
C ILE A 4 -8.95 10.47 13.24
N SER A 5 -8.62 10.73 11.99
CA SER A 5 -9.44 11.54 11.11
C SER A 5 -9.69 10.83 9.78
N LEU A 6 -10.55 11.41 8.95
CA LEU A 6 -10.77 10.94 7.60
C LEU A 6 -9.48 10.96 6.76
N ILE A 7 -8.53 11.85 7.08
CA ILE A 7 -7.23 11.91 6.41
C ILE A 7 -6.50 10.58 6.62
N ASP A 8 -6.41 10.09 7.86
CA ASP A 8 -5.73 8.83 8.17
C ASP A 8 -6.36 7.64 7.42
N LEU A 9 -7.69 7.55 7.44
CA LEU A 9 -8.44 6.48 6.78
C LEU A 9 -8.35 6.55 5.26
N THR A 10 -8.20 7.75 4.70
CA THR A 10 -8.04 7.94 3.25
C THR A 10 -6.66 7.46 2.78
N PHE A 11 -5.60 7.75 3.56
CA PHE A 11 -4.24 7.38 3.16
C PHE A 11 -3.85 5.95 3.53
N LEU A 12 -4.48 5.35 4.55
CA LEU A 12 -4.15 4.01 5.01
C LEU A 12 -4.17 2.93 3.91
N PRO A 13 -5.19 2.82 3.03
CA PRO A 13 -5.19 1.83 1.96
C PRO A 13 -4.03 1.97 0.97
N HIS A 14 -3.50 3.19 0.80
CA HIS A 14 -2.33 3.43 -0.04
C HIS A 14 -1.05 2.96 0.66
N MET A 15 -0.95 3.22 1.96
CA MET A 15 0.23 2.88 2.76
C MET A 15 0.35 1.37 3.05
N GLN A 16 -0.77 0.64 3.09
CA GLN A 16 -0.76 -0.84 3.16
C GLN A 16 -0.04 -1.49 1.96
N ARG A 17 0.05 -0.78 0.82
CA ARG A 17 0.74 -1.25 -0.39
C ARG A 17 2.25 -1.19 -0.28
N VAL A 18 2.81 -0.60 0.79
CA VAL A 18 4.26 -0.63 1.02
C VAL A 18 4.78 -2.08 1.03
N GLY A 19 4.05 -3.03 1.62
CA GLY A 19 4.43 -4.44 1.59
C GLY A 19 4.47 -5.04 0.17
N VAL A 20 3.56 -4.62 -0.71
CA VAL A 20 3.54 -5.01 -2.12
C VAL A 20 4.76 -4.44 -2.86
N LEU A 21 5.12 -3.18 -2.60
CA LEU A 21 6.32 -2.55 -3.16
C LEU A 21 7.60 -3.26 -2.68
N THR A 22 7.66 -3.66 -1.42
CA THR A 22 8.75 -4.49 -0.90
C THR A 22 8.87 -5.79 -1.68
N HIS A 23 7.76 -6.50 -1.91
CA HIS A 23 7.74 -7.78 -2.61
C HIS A 23 8.21 -7.65 -4.07
N TYR A 24 7.59 -6.76 -4.85
CA TYR A 24 7.82 -6.68 -6.29
C TYR A 24 9.01 -5.81 -6.71
N ARG A 25 9.49 -4.90 -5.84
CA ARG A 25 10.51 -3.90 -6.19
C ARG A 25 11.62 -3.78 -5.16
N GLY A 26 11.61 -4.58 -4.10
CA GLY A 26 12.62 -4.51 -3.03
C GLY A 26 12.60 -3.19 -2.25
N PHE A 27 11.58 -2.35 -2.46
CA PHE A 27 11.48 -1.04 -1.82
C PHE A 27 11.27 -1.21 -0.31
N LYS A 28 11.95 -0.40 0.48
CA LYS A 28 11.70 -0.29 1.92
C LYS A 28 11.54 1.17 2.26
N VAL A 29 10.63 1.47 3.19
CA VAL A 29 10.52 2.82 3.75
C VAL A 29 11.85 3.16 4.44
N PRO A 30 12.52 4.24 4.05
CA PRO A 30 13.80 4.62 4.65
C PRO A 30 13.71 4.81 6.16
N ASP A 31 14.82 4.58 6.87
CA ASP A 31 14.83 4.59 8.34
C ASP A 31 14.64 6.00 8.91
N GLU A 32 15.07 7.03 8.17
CA GLU A 32 14.86 8.44 8.47
C GLU A 32 13.38 8.87 8.42
N CYS A 33 12.51 8.09 7.76
CA CYS A 33 11.07 8.34 7.72
C CYS A 33 10.37 7.91 9.02
N VAL A 34 10.90 8.37 10.16
CA VAL A 34 10.49 7.95 11.51
C VAL A 34 9.02 8.18 11.79
N LEU A 35 8.47 9.32 11.33
CA LEU A 35 7.06 9.67 11.55
C LEU A 35 6.12 8.76 10.76
N LEU A 36 6.47 8.43 9.51
CA LEU A 36 5.67 7.52 8.70
C LEU A 36 5.68 6.11 9.29
N LYS A 37 6.85 5.62 9.72
CA LYS A 37 6.98 4.30 10.36
C LYS A 37 6.19 4.23 11.68
N ALA A 38 6.24 5.29 12.49
CA ALA A 38 5.45 5.38 13.72
C ALA A 38 3.94 5.39 13.41
N TRP A 39 3.51 6.19 12.43
CA TRP A 39 2.10 6.25 12.02
C TRP A 39 1.60 4.89 11.50
N LEU A 40 2.38 4.20 10.67
CA LEU A 40 2.07 2.84 10.19
C LEU A 40 1.89 1.85 11.35
N GLN A 41 2.78 1.91 12.34
CA GLN A 41 2.69 1.06 13.54
C GLN A 41 1.45 1.36 14.38
N LEU A 42 1.11 2.64 14.56
CA LEU A 42 -0.08 3.04 15.32
C LEU A 42 -1.37 2.62 14.61
N MET A 43 -1.46 2.84 13.29
CA MET A 43 -2.62 2.45 12.51
C MET A 43 -2.81 0.94 12.47
N GLY A 44 -1.73 0.17 12.33
CA GLY A 44 -1.77 -1.30 12.31
C GLY A 44 -2.22 -1.96 13.62
N ARG A 45 -2.30 -1.21 14.74
CA ARG A 45 -2.77 -1.71 16.03
C ARG A 45 -4.26 -1.44 16.29
N ARG A 46 -4.92 -0.66 15.43
CA ARG A 46 -6.34 -0.29 15.62
C ARG A 46 -7.25 -1.45 15.18
N PRO A 47 -8.22 -1.88 16.00
CA PRO A 47 -9.12 -2.99 15.64
C PRO A 47 -9.85 -2.77 14.30
N SER A 48 -10.40 -1.57 14.09
CA SER A 48 -11.11 -1.22 12.84
C SER A 48 -10.23 -1.32 11.60
N VAL A 49 -8.93 -1.07 11.74
CA VAL A 49 -7.96 -1.25 10.65
C VAL A 49 -7.68 -2.72 10.46
N MET A 50 -7.36 -3.45 11.53
CA MET A 50 -7.03 -4.88 11.46
C MET A 50 -8.18 -5.70 10.84
N GLU A 51 -9.42 -5.44 11.24
CA GLU A 51 -10.61 -6.10 10.72
C GLU A 51 -10.89 -5.77 9.25
N GLY A 52 -10.62 -4.53 8.82
CA GLY A 52 -10.86 -4.07 7.44
C GLY A 52 -9.68 -4.31 6.47
N SER A 53 -8.53 -4.76 6.97
CA SER A 53 -7.33 -4.92 6.15
C SER A 53 -7.28 -6.30 5.48
N ALA A 54 -6.96 -6.32 4.19
CA ALA A 54 -6.58 -7.56 3.52
C ALA A 54 -5.18 -8.01 3.99
N SER A 55 -4.93 -9.32 3.97
CA SER A 55 -3.58 -9.86 4.21
C SER A 55 -2.61 -9.42 3.13
N LEU A 56 -1.30 -9.44 3.44
CA LEU A 56 -0.27 -9.09 2.47
C LEU A 56 -0.31 -9.99 1.23
N ASP A 57 -0.57 -11.29 1.39
CA ASP A 57 -0.65 -12.23 0.26
C ASP A 57 -1.79 -11.87 -0.70
N VAL A 58 -2.96 -11.51 -0.16
CA VAL A 58 -4.09 -11.03 -0.97
C VAL A 58 -3.72 -9.75 -1.72
N LEU A 59 -3.01 -8.83 -1.07
CA LEU A 59 -2.54 -7.60 -1.71
C LEU A 59 -1.51 -7.87 -2.81
N ILE A 60 -0.55 -8.77 -2.57
CA ILE A 60 0.46 -9.17 -3.56
C ILE A 60 -0.22 -9.76 -4.80
N GLU A 61 -1.19 -10.66 -4.61
CA GLU A 61 -1.94 -11.27 -5.70
C GLU A 61 -2.75 -10.24 -6.49
N ASN A 62 -3.51 -9.37 -5.80
CA ASN A 62 -4.31 -8.32 -6.44
C ASN A 62 -3.46 -7.36 -7.30
N TRP A 63 -2.20 -7.16 -6.92
CA TRP A 63 -1.27 -6.26 -7.60
C TRP A 63 -0.42 -6.92 -8.68
N ARG A 64 -0.42 -8.25 -8.79
CA ARG A 64 0.40 -9.00 -9.76
C ARG A 64 0.29 -8.43 -11.17
N LYS A 65 -0.93 -8.19 -11.64
CA LYS A 65 -1.17 -7.69 -13.00
C LYS A 65 -0.52 -6.33 -13.31
N TYR A 66 -0.36 -5.48 -12.30
CA TYR A 66 0.31 -4.20 -12.46
C TYR A 66 1.83 -4.37 -12.35
N ALA A 67 2.30 -5.22 -11.44
CA ALA A 67 3.71 -5.47 -11.23
C ALA A 67 4.38 -6.18 -12.43
N GLU A 68 3.65 -7.08 -13.09
CA GLU A 68 4.09 -7.87 -14.24
C GLU A 68 3.70 -7.25 -15.59
N ASN A 69 3.13 -6.03 -15.59
CA ASN A 69 2.68 -5.34 -16.80
C ASN A 69 1.65 -6.11 -17.65
N THR A 70 0.78 -6.91 -17.03
CA THR A 70 -0.27 -7.70 -17.71
C THR A 70 -1.67 -7.08 -17.60
N SER A 71 -1.78 -5.88 -17.02
CA SER A 71 -3.05 -5.15 -16.94
C SER A 71 -3.60 -4.79 -18.33
N THR A 72 -4.91 -4.91 -18.53
CA THR A 72 -5.57 -4.68 -19.84
C THR A 72 -6.31 -3.34 -19.92
N GLY A 73 -6.06 -2.41 -18.99
CA GLY A 73 -6.68 -1.08 -19.01
C GLY A 73 -6.09 -0.17 -20.09
N THR A 74 -6.86 0.85 -20.52
CA THR A 74 -6.44 1.81 -21.55
C THR A 74 -5.06 2.42 -21.27
N THR A 75 -4.82 2.89 -20.04
CA THR A 75 -3.51 3.45 -19.67
C THR A 75 -2.37 2.44 -19.79
N ALA A 76 -2.62 1.16 -19.48
CA ALA A 76 -1.59 0.13 -19.60
C ALA A 76 -1.26 -0.15 -21.07
N GLU A 77 -2.26 -0.09 -21.95
CA GLU A 77 -2.06 -0.20 -23.40
C GLU A 77 -1.26 0.98 -23.94
N ASP A 78 -1.67 2.21 -23.62
CA ASP A 78 -0.99 3.44 -24.06
C ASP A 78 0.49 3.44 -23.64
N MET A 79 0.81 2.98 -22.41
CA MET A 79 2.18 2.91 -21.90
C MET A 79 3.06 1.84 -22.57
N ARG A 80 2.49 0.81 -23.22
CA ARG A 80 3.26 -0.20 -23.96
C ARG A 80 3.58 0.22 -25.38
N VAL A 81 2.74 1.09 -25.96
CA VAL A 81 2.87 1.57 -27.33
C VAL A 81 3.79 2.80 -27.41
N ALA A 82 3.98 3.53 -26.30
CA ALA A 82 4.91 4.65 -26.16
C ALA A 82 6.38 4.22 -26.00
#